data_AF-A0A7E5VV68-F1
#
_entry.id   AF-A0A7E5VV68-F1
#
_cell.length_a   1.000
_cell.length_b   1.000
_cell.length_c   1.000
_cell.angle_alpha   90.00
_cell.angle_beta   90.00
_cell.angle_gamma   90.00
#
_symmetry.space_group_name_H-M   'P 1'
#
loop_
_entity.id
_entity.type
_entity.pdbx_description
1 polymer ?
#
loop_
_entity_poly.entity_id
_entity_poly.type
_entity_poly.pdbx_seq_one_letter_code
_entity_poly.pdbx_strand_id
1 'polypeptide(L)'
;MGDCQVIESSDRHTLYKADRHGLRFKIKTTGFGPYILLTASHKPSLQLYKIILGQETRVMNLCEGTEMKFPSKCISHFLDHKHLWVTWYNNKIKVGMIGEQIPFVEYDRLYTEPSVGFVQFKTSCRHGAPIEWIIESSPVILKTVACRRFNDKLCWQPLDNGKLPHDAMVGGFENELTYIARSHHNNSLCPGKYVPSMGVAFVPWGHREHSKEEFEILCGFNAKWVKTKCNHIPTNAFIGGYSEVQNEPLYIGRAMYDGKLLIGKVHVRYDLCYLPYHGREVEISTYEILVIPEDAIRQSLPTHPMLCLH
;
A
#
# COMPACT_ATOMS: atom_id res chain seq x y z
N MET A 1 19.17 -3.75 -17.58
CA MET A 1 20.23 -4.16 -16.63
C MET A 1 20.36 -3.02 -15.63
N GLY A 2 20.33 -3.29 -14.32
CA GLY A 2 20.43 -2.21 -13.32
C GLY A 2 21.81 -1.57 -13.37
N ASP A 3 21.91 -0.28 -13.03
CA ASP A 3 23.20 0.40 -12.98
C ASP A 3 24.07 -0.25 -11.91
N CYS A 4 25.32 -0.57 -12.23
CA CYS A 4 26.26 -1.11 -11.27
C CYS A 4 27.08 0.05 -10.70
N GLN A 5 27.14 0.18 -9.37
CA GLN A 5 27.99 1.17 -8.72
C GLN A 5 29.18 0.46 -8.06
N VAL A 6 30.39 0.89 -8.40
CA VAL A 6 31.62 0.46 -7.73
C VAL A 6 31.74 1.25 -6.42
N ILE A 7 32.05 0.57 -5.32
CA ILE A 7 32.29 1.21 -4.03
C ILE A 7 33.79 1.48 -3.89
N GLU A 8 34.15 2.73 -3.68
CA GLU A 8 35.54 3.18 -3.57
C GLU A 8 36.02 3.25 -2.12
N SER A 9 37.34 3.41 -1.92
CA SER A 9 37.91 3.60 -0.57
C SER A 9 37.36 4.85 0.15
N SER A 10 36.99 5.88 -0.61
CA SER A 10 36.34 7.12 -0.15
C SER A 10 34.96 6.86 0.48
N ASP A 11 34.28 5.77 0.10
CA ASP A 11 32.95 5.40 0.57
C ASP A 11 32.92 4.76 1.97
N ARG A 12 34.03 4.80 2.71
CA ARG A 12 34.16 4.13 4.02
C ARG A 12 33.07 4.51 5.05
N HIS A 13 32.46 5.69 4.91
CA HIS A 13 31.37 6.18 5.77
C HIS A 13 30.05 6.34 5.00
N THR A 14 30.00 5.93 3.74
CA THR A 14 28.80 6.05 2.91
C THR A 14 27.78 5.00 3.32
N LEU A 15 26.55 5.46 3.56
CA LEU A 15 25.40 4.61 3.83
C LEU A 15 24.57 4.48 2.56
N TYR A 16 24.35 3.25 2.11
CA TYR A 16 23.52 2.95 0.95
C TYR A 16 22.12 2.60 1.39
N LYS A 17 21.12 3.29 0.85
CA LYS A 17 19.71 3.08 1.21
C LYS A 17 19.27 1.65 0.88
N ALA A 18 18.58 1.02 1.83
CA ALA A 18 18.27 -0.41 1.84
C ALA A 18 16.75 -0.67 1.79
N ASP A 19 16.04 0.01 0.88
CA ASP A 19 14.56 0.06 0.85
C ASP A 19 13.86 -1.27 0.51
N ARG A 20 14.58 -2.33 0.12
CA ARG A 20 13.98 -3.51 -0.56
C ARG A 20 14.19 -4.85 0.14
N HIS A 21 14.37 -4.86 1.47
CA HIS A 21 14.57 -6.09 2.27
C HIS A 21 15.67 -7.05 1.74
N GLY A 22 16.56 -6.55 0.88
CA GLY A 22 17.60 -7.31 0.24
C GLY A 22 18.40 -6.51 -0.79
N LEU A 23 19.57 -7.05 -1.14
CA LEU A 23 20.55 -6.42 -2.01
C LEU A 23 21.33 -7.49 -2.78
N ARG A 24 21.64 -7.22 -4.05
CA ARG A 24 22.61 -7.98 -4.85
C ARG A 24 23.89 -7.18 -4.98
N PHE A 25 25.02 -7.87 -4.90
CA PHE A 25 26.33 -7.26 -5.01
C PHE A 25 27.33 -8.26 -5.56
N LYS A 26 28.41 -7.74 -6.13
CA LYS A 26 29.59 -8.50 -6.49
C LYS A 26 30.70 -8.14 -5.53
N ILE A 27 31.48 -9.14 -5.14
CA ILE A 27 32.66 -8.94 -4.30
C ILE A 27 33.85 -9.65 -4.93
N LYS A 28 34.98 -8.95 -4.94
CA LYS A 28 36.31 -9.49 -5.24
C LYS A 28 37.22 -9.11 -4.08
N THR A 29 37.94 -10.08 -3.52
CA THR A 29 38.72 -9.85 -2.29
C THR A 29 39.84 -10.87 -2.18
N THR A 30 41.03 -10.40 -1.84
CA THR A 30 42.14 -11.25 -1.37
C THR A 30 42.43 -11.05 0.12
N GLY A 31 41.61 -10.22 0.78
CA GLY A 31 41.77 -9.82 2.18
C GLY A 31 40.89 -10.59 3.17
N PHE A 32 41.22 -10.44 4.45
CA PHE A 32 40.53 -11.12 5.54
C PHE A 32 39.36 -10.30 6.10
N GLY A 33 38.18 -10.92 6.11
CA GLY A 33 36.96 -10.44 6.75
C GLY A 33 36.39 -9.15 6.15
N PRO A 34 36.09 -9.08 4.83
CA PRO A 34 35.11 -8.14 4.33
C PRO A 34 33.80 -8.28 5.11
N TYR A 35 33.12 -7.17 5.37
CA TYR A 35 31.83 -7.22 6.05
C TYR A 35 30.86 -6.20 5.48
N ILE A 36 29.58 -6.55 5.67
CA ILE A 36 28.43 -5.72 5.41
C ILE A 36 27.82 -5.36 6.75
N LEU A 37 27.48 -4.09 6.95
CA LEU A 37 26.84 -3.60 8.15
C LEU A 37 25.40 -3.18 7.80
N LEU A 38 24.44 -3.68 8.55
CA LEU A 38 23.04 -3.31 8.46
C LEU A 38 22.71 -2.35 9.61
N THR A 39 22.15 -1.19 9.28
CA THR A 39 21.86 -0.12 10.23
C THR A 39 20.37 0.23 10.22
N ALA A 40 19.88 0.80 11.33
CA ALA A 40 18.47 1.08 11.53
C ALA A 40 17.96 2.20 10.60
N SER A 41 16.71 2.06 10.14
CA SER A 41 16.00 3.03 9.30
C SER A 41 15.76 4.36 10.00
N HIS A 42 15.31 4.33 11.24
CA HIS A 42 15.00 5.53 12.03
C HIS A 42 16.23 6.22 12.62
N LYS A 43 17.37 5.52 12.69
CA LYS A 43 18.63 6.02 13.27
C LYS A 43 19.83 5.40 12.55
N PRO A 44 20.37 6.07 11.51
CA PRO A 44 21.47 5.52 10.70
C PRO A 44 22.76 5.23 11.50
N SER A 45 22.93 5.87 12.67
CA SER A 45 24.06 5.61 13.56
C SER A 45 23.91 4.32 14.38
N LEU A 46 22.71 3.72 14.43
CA LEU A 46 22.43 2.49 15.16
C LEU A 46 22.73 1.29 14.27
N GLN A 47 23.79 0.57 14.60
CA GLN A 47 24.22 -0.63 13.89
C GLN A 47 23.48 -1.84 14.47
N LEU A 48 22.81 -2.61 13.60
CA LEU A 48 21.97 -3.73 14.02
C LEU A 48 22.69 -5.06 13.83
N TYR A 49 23.18 -5.30 12.62
CA TYR A 49 23.82 -6.56 12.26
C TYR A 49 25.10 -6.34 11.49
N LYS A 50 26.08 -7.19 11.74
CA LYS A 50 27.34 -7.23 10.99
C LYS A 50 27.52 -8.61 10.39
N ILE A 51 27.58 -8.66 9.06
CA ILE A 51 27.75 -9.88 8.28
C ILE A 51 29.19 -9.90 7.79
N ILE A 52 30.03 -10.72 8.39
CA ILE A 52 31.43 -10.90 7.99
C ILE A 52 31.49 -12.05 6.99
N LEU A 53 31.93 -11.75 5.78
CA LEU A 53 32.20 -12.71 4.73
C LEU A 53 33.69 -13.06 4.79
N GLY A 54 34.06 -14.32 4.96
CA GLY A 54 35.48 -14.71 5.09
C GLY A 54 35.66 -16.21 5.16
N GLN A 55 36.81 -16.67 5.70
CA GLN A 55 37.08 -18.10 5.93
C GLN A 55 36.01 -18.77 6.81
N GLU A 56 35.40 -18.01 7.71
CA GLU A 56 34.15 -18.37 8.38
C GLU A 56 33.17 -17.21 8.17
N THR A 57 31.99 -17.51 7.64
CA THR A 57 30.92 -16.51 7.54
C THR A 57 30.31 -16.33 8.91
N ARG A 58 30.17 -15.09 9.37
CA ARG A 58 29.64 -14.77 10.69
C ARG A 58 28.57 -13.71 10.61
N VAL A 59 27.47 -13.91 11.33
CA VAL A 59 26.45 -12.88 11.56
C VAL A 59 26.49 -12.51 13.02
N MET A 60 26.77 -11.23 13.29
CA MET A 60 26.73 -10.66 14.64
C MET A 60 25.48 -9.81 14.79
N ASN A 61 24.72 -10.02 15.84
CA ASN A 61 23.71 -9.07 16.32
C ASN A 61 24.41 -8.11 17.27
N LEU A 62 24.53 -6.85 16.83
CA LEU A 62 25.27 -5.83 17.56
C LEU A 62 24.46 -5.23 18.72
N CYS A 63 23.15 -5.40 18.72
CA CYS A 63 22.28 -4.95 19.81
C CYS A 63 22.37 -5.91 21.02
N GLU A 64 22.43 -7.22 20.77
CA GLU A 64 22.54 -8.24 21.82
C GLU A 64 23.97 -8.67 22.12
N GLY A 65 24.92 -8.36 21.23
CA GLY A 65 26.29 -8.86 21.32
C GLY A 65 26.42 -10.36 21.01
N THR A 66 25.46 -10.95 20.30
CA THR A 66 25.49 -12.38 19.93
C THR A 66 26.16 -12.59 18.57
N GLU A 67 26.87 -13.71 18.40
CA GLU A 67 27.53 -14.11 17.14
C GLU A 67 27.10 -15.53 16.75
N MET A 68 26.83 -15.74 15.47
CA MET A 68 26.58 -17.07 14.90
C MET A 68 27.49 -17.30 13.69
N LYS A 69 28.04 -18.52 13.63
CA LYS A 69 28.92 -18.97 12.55
C LYS A 69 28.15 -19.81 11.54
N PHE A 70 28.51 -19.65 10.28
CA PHE A 70 27.90 -20.35 9.15
C PHE A 70 28.98 -20.94 8.24
N PRO A 71 28.65 -21.98 7.44
CA PRO A 71 29.56 -22.52 6.44
C PRO A 71 30.15 -21.42 5.55
N SER A 72 31.47 -21.46 5.37
CA SER A 72 32.12 -20.55 4.43
C SER A 72 32.12 -21.14 3.03
N LYS A 73 31.84 -20.28 2.04
CA LYS A 73 32.05 -20.55 0.62
C LYS A 73 33.45 -20.10 0.16
N CYS A 74 34.44 -20.15 1.06
CA CYS A 74 35.83 -19.69 0.83
C CYS A 74 35.91 -18.23 0.35
N ILE A 75 35.05 -17.36 0.88
CA ILE A 75 34.93 -15.95 0.44
C ILE A 75 36.18 -15.11 0.79
N SER A 76 37.15 -15.67 1.52
CA SER A 76 38.42 -15.00 1.83
C SER A 76 39.36 -14.82 0.63
N HIS A 77 39.13 -15.51 -0.49
CA HIS A 77 40.01 -15.45 -1.65
C HIS A 77 39.25 -15.54 -2.98
N PHE A 78 38.55 -14.46 -3.34
CA PHE A 78 37.93 -14.29 -4.64
C PHE A 78 38.83 -13.45 -5.54
N LEU A 79 39.54 -14.13 -6.44
CA LEU A 79 40.38 -13.50 -7.48
C LEU A 79 39.54 -12.77 -8.55
N ASP A 80 38.30 -13.23 -8.74
CA ASP A 80 37.32 -12.64 -9.64
C ASP A 80 36.04 -12.23 -8.90
N HIS A 81 35.26 -11.35 -9.50
CA HIS A 81 33.97 -10.91 -8.98
C HIS A 81 33.01 -12.10 -8.83
N LYS A 82 32.60 -12.39 -7.59
CA LYS A 82 31.53 -13.34 -7.29
C LYS A 82 30.24 -12.59 -6.98
N HIS A 83 29.14 -13.09 -7.54
CA HIS A 83 27.82 -12.49 -7.39
C HIS A 83 27.09 -13.10 -6.19
N LEU A 84 26.75 -12.26 -5.23
CA LEU A 84 26.06 -12.64 -4.00
C LEU A 84 24.80 -11.82 -3.81
N TRP A 85 23.96 -12.29 -2.90
CA TRP A 85 22.81 -11.58 -2.41
C TRP A 85 22.71 -11.71 -0.89
N VAL A 86 22.16 -10.68 -0.27
CA VAL A 86 21.78 -10.66 1.15
C VAL A 86 20.33 -10.20 1.26
N THR A 87 19.55 -10.81 2.14
CA THR A 87 18.16 -10.42 2.42
C THR A 87 17.89 -10.33 3.92
N TRP A 88 16.92 -9.49 4.29
CA TRP A 88 16.43 -9.29 5.65
C TRP A 88 14.88 -9.15 5.61
N TYR A 89 14.20 -10.26 5.39
CA TYR A 89 12.73 -10.35 5.40
C TYR A 89 12.27 -11.56 6.21
N ASN A 90 11.00 -11.57 6.62
CA ASN A 90 10.40 -12.63 7.43
C ASN A 90 11.20 -12.96 8.70
N ASN A 91 11.76 -11.95 9.36
CA ASN A 91 12.59 -12.11 10.56
C ASN A 91 13.82 -13.01 10.37
N LYS A 92 14.35 -13.09 9.14
CA LYS A 92 15.56 -13.86 8.81
C LYS A 92 16.55 -13.03 8.00
N ILE A 93 17.84 -13.11 8.36
CA ILE A 93 18.93 -12.70 7.45
C ILE A 93 19.36 -13.93 6.66
N LYS A 94 19.31 -13.83 5.33
CA LYS A 94 19.83 -14.88 4.45
C LYS A 94 20.92 -14.33 3.54
N VAL A 95 21.94 -15.14 3.28
CA VAL A 95 23.02 -14.81 2.34
C VAL A 95 23.24 -16.00 1.42
N GLY A 96 23.31 -15.72 0.12
CA GLY A 96 23.51 -16.74 -0.91
C GLY A 96 24.33 -16.25 -2.09
N MET A 97 24.75 -17.18 -2.93
CA MET A 97 25.39 -16.92 -4.22
C MET A 97 24.32 -16.93 -5.31
N ILE A 98 24.47 -16.09 -6.34
CA ILE A 98 23.55 -16.15 -7.49
C ILE A 98 23.76 -17.48 -8.22
N GLY A 99 22.67 -18.21 -8.48
CA GLY A 99 22.69 -19.51 -9.15
C GLY A 99 22.68 -20.72 -8.21
N GLU A 100 22.90 -20.53 -6.91
CA GLU A 100 22.71 -21.58 -5.89
C GLU A 100 21.28 -21.57 -5.35
N GLN A 101 20.70 -22.75 -5.12
CA GLN A 101 19.32 -22.89 -4.61
C GLN A 101 19.22 -22.69 -3.09
N ILE A 102 20.31 -22.92 -2.35
CA ILE A 102 20.32 -22.92 -0.89
C ILE A 102 21.23 -21.78 -0.40
N PRO A 103 20.72 -20.85 0.43
CA PRO A 103 21.57 -19.85 1.05
C PRO A 103 22.54 -20.52 2.02
N PHE A 104 23.79 -20.05 2.05
CA PHE A 104 24.79 -20.57 2.98
C PHE A 104 24.72 -19.89 4.35
N VAL A 105 23.90 -18.84 4.50
CA VAL A 105 23.54 -18.22 5.78
C VAL A 105 22.03 -18.19 5.90
N GLU A 106 21.50 -18.66 7.03
CA GLU A 106 20.11 -18.47 7.45
C GLU A 106 20.11 -18.16 8.95
N TYR A 107 19.98 -16.87 9.28
CA TYR A 107 19.98 -16.36 10.65
C TYR A 107 18.57 -15.97 11.08
N ASP A 108 17.98 -16.76 11.97
CA ASP A 108 16.55 -16.73 12.30
C ASP A 108 16.19 -15.91 13.57
N ARG A 109 17.15 -15.17 14.13
CA ARG A 109 16.97 -14.41 15.38
C ARG A 109 16.95 -12.90 15.16
N LEU A 110 16.16 -12.42 14.19
CA LEU A 110 16.01 -10.97 14.01
C LEU A 110 15.06 -10.36 15.03
N TYR A 111 15.45 -9.22 15.60
CA TYR A 111 14.49 -8.27 16.17
C TYR A 111 13.58 -7.73 15.06
N THR A 112 12.28 -7.72 15.33
CA THR A 112 11.26 -7.10 14.47
C THR A 112 11.36 -5.58 14.44
N GLU A 113 11.94 -4.96 15.47
CA GLU A 113 12.16 -3.51 15.55
C GLU A 113 13.53 -3.21 16.19
N PRO A 114 14.35 -2.32 15.61
CA PRO A 114 14.07 -1.50 14.43
C PRO A 114 14.39 -2.16 13.08
N SER A 115 13.66 -1.77 12.03
CA SER A 115 13.92 -2.22 10.67
C SER A 115 15.26 -1.72 10.10
N VAL A 116 15.91 -2.54 9.27
CA VAL A 116 17.12 -2.15 8.52
C VAL A 116 16.74 -1.13 7.44
N GLY A 117 17.40 0.02 7.44
CA GLY A 117 17.19 1.06 6.43
C GLY A 117 18.42 1.42 5.60
N PHE A 118 19.62 1.09 6.07
CA PHE A 118 20.85 1.34 5.30
C PHE A 118 21.86 0.20 5.42
N VAL A 119 22.63 0.02 4.36
CA VAL A 119 23.76 -0.91 4.27
C VAL A 119 25.06 -0.13 4.14
N GLN A 120 26.10 -0.55 4.86
CA GLN A 120 27.45 -0.03 4.71
C GLN A 120 28.42 -1.17 4.40
N PHE A 121 29.39 -0.89 3.53
CA PHE A 121 30.40 -1.85 3.12
C PHE A 121 31.76 -1.49 3.71
N LYS A 122 32.51 -2.51 4.13
CA LYS A 122 33.90 -2.32 4.53
C LYS A 122 34.76 -2.09 3.28
N THR A 123 35.37 -0.91 3.16
CA THR A 123 36.20 -0.53 2.00
C THR A 123 37.70 -0.69 2.22
N SER A 124 38.13 -1.10 3.43
CA SER A 124 39.55 -1.28 3.77
C SER A 124 39.80 -2.54 4.60
N CYS A 125 40.88 -3.26 4.33
CA CYS A 125 41.35 -4.40 5.14
C CYS A 125 42.59 -4.06 5.97
N ARG A 126 42.81 -4.78 7.08
CA ARG A 126 44.13 -4.80 7.73
C ARG A 126 45.14 -5.39 6.74
N HIS A 127 46.31 -4.75 6.61
CA HIS A 127 47.39 -5.12 5.68
C HIS A 127 47.19 -4.77 4.20
N GLY A 128 46.24 -3.88 3.86
CA GLY A 128 46.17 -3.29 2.51
C GLY A 128 45.69 -4.23 1.40
N ALA A 129 45.19 -5.42 1.74
CA ALA A 129 44.60 -6.33 0.75
C ALA A 129 43.36 -5.70 0.10
N PRO A 130 43.23 -5.73 -1.24
CA PRO A 130 42.11 -5.12 -1.95
C PRO A 130 40.79 -5.83 -1.64
N ILE A 131 39.75 -5.03 -1.38
CA ILE A 131 38.35 -5.44 -1.44
C ILE A 131 37.65 -4.54 -2.44
N GLU A 132 37.06 -5.14 -3.46
CA GLU A 132 36.25 -4.45 -4.45
C GLU A 132 34.80 -4.89 -4.28
N TRP A 133 33.90 -3.92 -4.15
CA TRP A 133 32.46 -4.15 -4.14
C TRP A 133 31.82 -3.49 -5.34
N ILE A 134 30.94 -4.22 -6.01
CA ILE A 134 30.06 -3.68 -7.03
C ILE A 134 28.64 -3.93 -6.56
N ILE A 135 27.93 -2.89 -6.13
CA ILE A 135 26.52 -3.04 -5.81
C ILE A 135 25.73 -2.98 -7.10
N GLU A 136 24.85 -3.96 -7.28
CA GLU A 136 23.87 -3.88 -8.35
C GLU A 136 22.75 -2.99 -7.83
N SER A 137 22.70 -1.74 -8.30
CA SER A 137 21.53 -0.93 -8.05
C SER A 137 20.34 -1.68 -8.67
N SER A 138 19.29 -1.86 -7.86
CA SER A 138 18.07 -2.44 -8.38
C SER A 138 17.61 -1.57 -9.55
N PRO A 139 17.26 -2.12 -10.73
CA PRO A 139 16.97 -1.28 -11.89
C PRO A 139 15.90 -0.25 -11.52
N VAL A 140 16.26 1.03 -11.56
CA VAL A 140 15.31 2.13 -11.45
C VAL A 140 15.32 2.88 -12.76
N ILE A 141 14.53 2.38 -13.72
CA ILE A 141 13.62 3.29 -14.39
C ILE A 141 12.23 2.91 -13.88
N LEU A 142 11.95 3.28 -12.64
CA LEU A 142 10.62 3.77 -12.40
C LEU A 142 10.64 5.14 -13.07
N LYS A 143 9.97 5.26 -14.22
CA LYS A 143 9.39 6.58 -14.53
C LYS A 143 8.71 6.96 -13.22
N THR A 144 9.09 8.09 -12.62
CA THR A 144 8.25 8.71 -11.61
C THR A 144 6.87 8.70 -12.26
N VAL A 145 5.98 7.82 -11.81
CA VAL A 145 4.57 8.06 -12.02
C VAL A 145 4.46 9.39 -11.32
N ALA A 146 4.31 10.47 -12.10
CA ALA A 146 4.06 11.78 -11.53
C ALA A 146 3.11 11.51 -10.39
N CYS A 147 3.48 11.88 -9.17
CA CYS A 147 2.56 11.78 -8.05
C CYS A 147 1.40 12.65 -8.52
N ARG A 148 0.37 12.00 -9.08
CA ARG A 148 -0.82 12.70 -9.48
C ARG A 148 -1.27 13.26 -8.15
N ARG A 149 -1.36 14.58 -8.06
CA ARG A 149 -2.06 15.22 -6.96
C ARG A 149 -3.48 14.70 -7.05
N PHE A 150 -3.70 13.57 -6.41
CA PHE A 150 -5.00 12.98 -6.28
C PHE A 150 -5.79 13.93 -5.40
N ASN A 151 -7.03 14.19 -5.78
CA ASN A 151 -7.86 15.09 -5.02
C ASN A 151 -8.10 14.43 -3.65
N ASP A 152 -7.64 15.08 -2.57
CA ASP A 152 -7.95 14.65 -1.20
C ASP A 152 -9.46 14.75 -0.90
N LYS A 153 -10.23 15.37 -1.80
CA LYS A 153 -11.68 15.46 -1.72
C LYS A 153 -12.33 14.46 -2.67
N LEU A 154 -13.39 13.81 -2.16
CA LEU A 154 -14.25 12.99 -2.99
C LEU A 154 -14.96 13.84 -4.04
N CYS A 155 -15.06 13.30 -5.26
CA CYS A 155 -15.81 13.94 -6.35
C CYS A 155 -16.54 12.90 -7.19
N TRP A 156 -17.65 13.32 -7.79
CA TRP A 156 -18.43 12.52 -8.73
C TRP A 156 -17.98 12.85 -10.14
N GLN A 157 -17.66 11.83 -10.92
CA GLN A 157 -17.21 11.99 -12.30
C GLN A 157 -18.04 11.09 -13.23
N PRO A 158 -18.53 11.59 -14.37
CA PRO A 158 -19.16 10.72 -15.37
C PRO A 158 -18.12 9.73 -15.93
N LEU A 159 -18.60 8.59 -16.42
CA LEU A 159 -17.72 7.64 -17.11
C LEU A 159 -17.33 8.20 -18.49
N ASP A 160 -16.03 8.43 -18.72
CA ASP A 160 -15.53 8.95 -19.99
C ASP A 160 -15.15 7.81 -20.94
N ASN A 161 -15.84 7.70 -22.09
CA ASN A 161 -15.55 6.71 -23.14
C ASN A 161 -15.42 5.26 -22.63
N GLY A 162 -16.25 4.88 -21.65
CA GLY A 162 -16.23 3.54 -21.05
C GLY A 162 -15.01 3.25 -20.17
N LYS A 163 -14.16 4.24 -19.88
CA LYS A 163 -12.96 4.08 -19.05
C LYS A 163 -13.23 4.59 -17.64
N LEU A 164 -12.95 3.72 -16.66
CA LEU A 164 -12.99 4.10 -15.25
C LEU A 164 -11.94 5.19 -14.97
N PRO A 165 -12.31 6.24 -14.20
CA PRO A 165 -11.34 7.19 -13.66
C PRO A 165 -10.25 6.48 -12.86
N HIS A 166 -9.04 7.01 -12.91
CA HIS A 166 -7.88 6.39 -12.24
C HIS A 166 -7.99 6.35 -10.71
N ASP A 167 -8.79 7.23 -10.15
CA ASP A 167 -9.09 7.38 -8.73
C ASP A 167 -10.50 6.90 -8.36
N ALA A 168 -11.13 6.09 -9.23
CA ALA A 168 -12.42 5.48 -8.96
C ALA A 168 -12.37 4.63 -7.68
N MET A 169 -13.32 4.86 -6.77
CA MET A 169 -13.34 4.23 -5.47
C MET A 169 -14.01 2.85 -5.54
N VAL A 170 -13.25 1.81 -5.19
CA VAL A 170 -13.77 0.46 -4.99
C VAL A 170 -14.67 0.46 -3.76
N GLY A 171 -15.92 0.06 -3.92
CA GLY A 171 -16.86 -0.04 -2.81
C GLY A 171 -17.14 -1.47 -2.35
N GLY A 172 -16.98 -2.45 -3.25
CA GLY A 172 -17.46 -3.81 -3.04
C GLY A 172 -16.84 -4.85 -3.98
N PHE A 173 -17.35 -6.08 -3.89
CA PHE A 173 -16.90 -7.21 -4.70
C PHE A 173 -18.04 -8.20 -4.95
N GLU A 174 -18.34 -8.43 -6.22
CA GLU A 174 -19.37 -9.36 -6.72
C GLU A 174 -18.79 -10.22 -7.85
N ASN A 175 -17.88 -11.13 -7.51
CA ASN A 175 -17.03 -11.89 -8.44
C ASN A 175 -16.00 -11.04 -9.21
N GLU A 176 -16.21 -9.73 -9.29
CA GLU A 176 -15.26 -8.70 -9.71
C GLU A 176 -15.34 -7.48 -8.76
N LEU A 177 -14.37 -6.57 -8.85
CA LEU A 177 -14.42 -5.31 -8.11
C LEU A 177 -15.59 -4.46 -8.60
N THR A 178 -16.42 -4.01 -7.67
CA THR A 178 -17.49 -3.06 -7.96
C THR A 178 -17.15 -1.69 -7.41
N TYR A 179 -17.53 -0.66 -8.17
CA TYR A 179 -17.20 0.73 -7.87
C TYR A 179 -18.43 1.46 -7.37
N ILE A 180 -18.22 2.47 -6.53
CA ILE A 180 -19.32 3.28 -6.02
C ILE A 180 -19.83 4.17 -7.15
N ALA A 181 -21.11 4.02 -7.47
CA ALA A 181 -21.77 4.81 -8.51
C ALA A 181 -23.02 5.50 -7.96
N ARG A 182 -23.51 6.51 -8.66
CA ARG A 182 -24.85 7.05 -8.46
C ARG A 182 -25.53 7.37 -9.77
N SER A 183 -26.86 7.35 -9.79
CA SER A 183 -27.64 7.69 -10.97
C SER A 183 -29.03 8.19 -10.59
N HIS A 184 -29.63 8.99 -11.46
CA HIS A 184 -30.99 9.50 -11.30
C HIS A 184 -32.03 8.40 -11.57
N HIS A 185 -32.99 8.22 -10.67
CA HIS A 185 -34.13 7.32 -10.85
C HIS A 185 -35.35 7.89 -10.10
N ASN A 186 -36.47 8.11 -10.79
CA ASN A 186 -37.73 8.58 -10.20
C ASN A 186 -37.58 9.80 -9.27
N ASN A 187 -36.95 10.88 -9.74
CA ASN A 187 -36.64 12.10 -8.96
C ASN A 187 -35.71 11.90 -7.75
N SER A 188 -35.11 10.72 -7.63
CA SER A 188 -34.10 10.35 -6.64
C SER A 188 -32.71 10.35 -7.31
N LEU A 189 -31.67 10.76 -6.60
CA LEU A 189 -30.28 10.54 -6.99
C LEU A 189 -29.73 9.42 -6.11
N CYS A 190 -29.74 8.19 -6.62
CA CYS A 190 -29.49 6.99 -5.83
C CYS A 190 -28.04 6.52 -5.92
N PRO A 191 -27.35 6.34 -4.78
CA PRO A 191 -26.11 5.57 -4.71
C PRO A 191 -26.34 4.08 -4.99
N GLY A 192 -25.35 3.44 -5.60
CA GLY A 192 -25.38 2.04 -6.02
C GLY A 192 -23.99 1.55 -6.40
N LYS A 193 -23.95 0.57 -7.30
CA LYS A 193 -22.71 -0.09 -7.75
C LYS A 193 -22.52 0.08 -9.26
N TYR A 194 -21.28 0.18 -9.71
CA TYR A 194 -20.89 0.00 -11.10
C TYR A 194 -20.16 -1.33 -11.27
N VAL A 195 -20.52 -2.07 -12.32
CA VAL A 195 -19.96 -3.40 -12.65
C VAL A 195 -19.17 -3.31 -13.96
N PRO A 196 -17.82 -3.32 -13.91
CA PRO A 196 -16.98 -3.10 -15.08
C PRO A 196 -17.22 -4.05 -16.24
N SER A 197 -17.38 -5.36 -15.98
CA SER A 197 -17.60 -6.34 -17.04
C SER A 197 -18.89 -6.11 -17.83
N MET A 198 -19.89 -5.46 -17.21
CA MET A 198 -21.18 -5.16 -17.82
C MET A 198 -21.25 -3.73 -18.37
N GLY A 199 -20.37 -2.82 -17.94
CA GLY A 199 -20.38 -1.43 -18.36
C GLY A 199 -21.61 -0.63 -17.88
N VAL A 200 -22.31 -1.10 -16.84
CA VAL A 200 -23.53 -0.47 -16.32
C VAL A 200 -23.47 -0.26 -14.80
N ALA A 201 -24.22 0.75 -14.34
CA ALA A 201 -24.48 0.94 -12.92
C ALA A 201 -25.83 0.33 -12.52
N PHE A 202 -25.94 -0.09 -11.27
CA PHE A 202 -27.17 -0.62 -10.67
C PHE A 202 -27.54 0.21 -9.44
N VAL A 203 -28.78 0.69 -9.39
CA VAL A 203 -29.31 1.45 -8.27
C VAL A 203 -30.53 0.76 -7.65
N PRO A 204 -30.64 0.73 -6.32
CA PRO A 204 -31.79 0.17 -5.62
C PRO A 204 -32.94 1.19 -5.56
N TRP A 205 -34.16 0.80 -5.98
CA TRP A 205 -35.37 1.62 -5.81
C TRP A 205 -36.66 0.80 -5.91
N GLY A 206 -37.61 1.04 -5.00
CA GLY A 206 -38.97 0.48 -5.08
C GLY A 206 -38.98 -1.05 -5.08
N HIS A 207 -38.19 -1.66 -4.19
CA HIS A 207 -38.01 -3.12 -4.06
C HIS A 207 -37.29 -3.81 -5.23
N ARG A 208 -36.73 -3.04 -6.18
CA ARG A 208 -36.05 -3.57 -7.37
C ARG A 208 -34.66 -2.98 -7.57
N GLU A 209 -33.83 -3.74 -8.27
CA GLU A 209 -32.56 -3.27 -8.83
C GLU A 209 -32.81 -2.72 -10.24
N HIS A 210 -32.26 -1.54 -10.55
CA HIS A 210 -32.41 -0.88 -11.84
C HIS A 210 -31.06 -0.64 -12.49
N SER A 211 -30.88 -1.13 -13.72
CA SER A 211 -29.69 -0.87 -14.55
C SER A 211 -29.71 0.55 -15.11
N LYS A 212 -28.55 1.22 -15.13
CA LYS A 212 -28.38 2.60 -15.55
C LYS A 212 -27.17 2.74 -16.46
N GLU A 213 -27.40 3.37 -17.62
CA GLU A 213 -26.36 3.71 -18.60
C GLU A 213 -25.74 5.07 -18.30
N GLU A 214 -26.54 6.01 -17.78
CA GLU A 214 -26.07 7.31 -17.31
C GLU A 214 -25.81 7.27 -15.80
N PHE A 215 -24.56 7.44 -15.39
CA PHE A 215 -24.15 7.41 -13.99
C PHE A 215 -22.86 8.18 -13.78
N GLU A 216 -22.59 8.48 -12.51
CA GLU A 216 -21.33 9.05 -12.06
C GLU A 216 -20.62 8.06 -11.14
N ILE A 217 -19.30 8.01 -11.22
CA ILE A 217 -18.40 7.21 -10.39
C ILE A 217 -17.83 8.10 -9.28
N LEU A 218 -17.85 7.61 -8.05
CA LEU A 218 -17.20 8.28 -6.93
C LEU A 218 -15.69 8.09 -7.03
N CYS A 219 -14.95 9.19 -6.99
CA CYS A 219 -13.51 9.23 -7.13
C CYS A 219 -12.85 9.92 -5.92
N GLY A 220 -11.66 9.47 -5.54
CA GLY A 220 -10.85 10.03 -4.45
C GLY A 220 -10.42 9.00 -3.40
N PHE A 221 -9.64 9.45 -2.42
CA PHE A 221 -8.91 8.55 -1.50
C PHE A 221 -9.19 8.78 -0.02
N ASN A 222 -9.84 9.89 0.34
CA ASN A 222 -9.95 10.34 1.72
C ASN A 222 -11.31 9.97 2.34
N ALA A 223 -11.62 8.68 2.34
CA ALA A 223 -12.85 8.16 2.92
C ALA A 223 -12.62 6.82 3.62
N LYS A 224 -13.47 6.53 4.61
CA LYS A 224 -13.40 5.32 5.43
C LYS A 224 -14.78 4.71 5.55
N TRP A 225 -14.81 3.40 5.75
CA TRP A 225 -16.03 2.66 6.03
C TRP A 225 -16.17 2.45 7.53
N VAL A 226 -17.32 2.84 8.10
CA VAL A 226 -17.60 2.71 9.53
C VAL A 226 -18.82 1.82 9.71
N LYS A 227 -18.71 0.79 10.56
CA LYS A 227 -19.86 -0.06 10.90
C LYS A 227 -20.89 0.72 11.69
N THR A 228 -22.15 0.59 11.30
CA THR A 228 -23.30 1.18 11.98
C THR A 228 -24.56 0.33 11.80
N LYS A 229 -25.69 0.78 12.35
CA LYS A 229 -26.98 0.12 12.26
C LYS A 229 -28.13 1.13 12.24
N CYS A 230 -29.22 0.76 11.60
CA CYS A 230 -30.46 1.54 11.56
C CYS A 230 -30.20 2.99 11.09
N ASN A 231 -30.60 3.98 11.88
CA ASN A 231 -30.38 5.41 11.63
C ASN A 231 -29.22 6.03 12.42
N HIS A 232 -28.29 5.23 12.95
CA HIS A 232 -27.12 5.77 13.65
C HIS A 232 -26.10 6.31 12.62
N ILE A 233 -26.42 7.43 11.98
CA ILE A 233 -25.60 8.03 10.92
C ILE A 233 -24.50 8.90 11.57
N PRO A 234 -23.21 8.59 11.34
CA PRO A 234 -22.12 9.46 11.77
C PRO A 234 -22.27 10.87 11.19
N THR A 235 -21.93 11.90 11.98
CA THR A 235 -21.99 13.31 11.53
C THR A 235 -21.11 13.60 10.32
N ASN A 236 -20.11 12.77 10.09
CA ASN A 236 -19.17 12.84 8.97
C ASN A 236 -19.49 11.87 7.83
N ALA A 237 -20.70 11.31 7.79
CA ALA A 237 -21.15 10.47 6.69
C ALA A 237 -21.22 11.24 5.37
N PHE A 238 -20.71 10.64 4.30
CA PHE A 238 -20.68 11.26 2.98
C PHE A 238 -22.06 11.14 2.31
N ILE A 239 -22.64 12.27 1.92
CA ILE A 239 -23.92 12.33 1.21
C ILE A 239 -23.68 11.87 -0.23
N GLY A 240 -24.31 10.76 -0.61
CA GLY A 240 -24.20 10.17 -1.93
C GLY A 240 -25.23 10.71 -2.93
N GLY A 241 -26.36 11.21 -2.44
CA GLY A 241 -27.42 11.77 -3.26
C GLY A 241 -28.62 12.20 -2.42
N TYR A 242 -29.81 12.18 -3.01
CA TYR A 242 -31.04 12.63 -2.35
C TYR A 242 -32.24 11.80 -2.75
N SER A 243 -33.22 11.68 -1.86
CA SER A 243 -34.46 10.94 -2.10
C SER A 243 -35.50 11.81 -2.79
N GLU A 244 -36.48 11.16 -3.42
CA GLU A 244 -37.68 11.78 -3.99
C GLU A 244 -38.61 12.36 -2.92
N VAL A 245 -38.42 12.00 -1.66
CA VAL A 245 -39.20 12.49 -0.52
C VAL A 245 -38.47 13.70 0.07
N GLN A 246 -38.95 14.90 -0.29
CA GLN A 246 -38.42 16.17 0.23
C GLN A 246 -36.91 16.41 -0.01
N ASN A 247 -36.31 15.76 -1.01
CA ASN A 247 -34.87 15.83 -1.30
C ASN A 247 -33.98 15.49 -0.10
N GLU A 248 -34.43 14.56 0.75
CA GLU A 248 -33.67 14.15 1.92
C GLU A 248 -32.35 13.46 1.55
N PRO A 249 -31.28 13.62 2.35
CA PRO A 249 -29.98 13.06 2.01
C PRO A 249 -29.99 11.52 2.04
N LEU A 250 -29.45 10.94 0.98
CA LEU A 250 -29.11 9.52 0.91
C LEU A 250 -27.61 9.34 1.11
N TYR A 251 -27.23 8.36 1.93
CA TYR A 251 -25.82 8.05 2.18
C TYR A 251 -25.39 6.78 1.47
N ILE A 252 -24.08 6.57 1.40
CA ILE A 252 -23.49 5.40 0.74
C ILE A 252 -23.24 4.33 1.78
N GLY A 253 -23.90 3.19 1.61
CA GLY A 253 -23.77 2.03 2.49
C GLY A 253 -23.22 0.82 1.75
N ARG A 254 -22.65 -0.11 2.49
CA ARG A 254 -22.31 -1.45 1.99
C ARG A 254 -22.51 -2.51 3.06
N ALA A 255 -22.79 -3.73 2.66
CA ALA A 255 -22.86 -4.86 3.59
C ALA A 255 -22.51 -6.18 2.91
N MET A 256 -22.17 -7.18 3.73
CA MET A 256 -22.04 -8.55 3.27
C MET A 256 -23.43 -9.15 3.05
N TYR A 257 -23.68 -9.67 1.86
CA TYR A 257 -24.89 -10.43 1.52
C TYR A 257 -24.53 -11.54 0.54
N ASP A 258 -24.97 -12.76 0.82
CA ASP A 258 -24.72 -13.93 -0.04
C ASP A 258 -23.22 -14.12 -0.41
N GLY A 259 -22.33 -13.95 0.59
CA GLY A 259 -20.88 -14.08 0.42
C GLY A 259 -20.20 -12.95 -0.35
N LYS A 260 -20.93 -11.91 -0.76
CA LYS A 260 -20.43 -10.77 -1.54
C LYS A 260 -20.54 -9.46 -0.74
N LEU A 261 -19.71 -8.49 -1.08
CA LEU A 261 -19.75 -7.16 -0.47
C LEU A 261 -20.45 -6.20 -1.44
N LEU A 262 -21.71 -5.86 -1.15
CA LEU A 262 -22.55 -5.06 -2.04
C LEU A 262 -22.63 -3.60 -1.58
N ILE A 263 -22.78 -2.68 -2.53
CA ILE A 263 -22.87 -1.22 -2.30
C ILE A 263 -24.28 -0.74 -2.64
N GLY A 264 -24.83 0.16 -1.85
CA GLY A 264 -26.13 0.77 -2.12
C GLY A 264 -26.39 2.05 -1.33
N LYS A 265 -27.66 2.36 -1.16
CA LYS A 265 -28.12 3.59 -0.50
C LYS A 265 -28.50 3.34 0.95
N VAL A 266 -28.29 4.31 1.81
CA VAL A 266 -28.83 4.34 3.17
C VAL A 266 -29.89 5.42 3.23
N HIS A 267 -31.09 5.05 3.63
CA HIS A 267 -32.22 5.97 3.79
C HIS A 267 -32.50 6.17 5.27
N VAL A 268 -32.17 7.36 5.80
CA VAL A 268 -32.18 7.61 7.25
C VAL A 268 -33.57 7.41 7.85
N ARG A 269 -34.64 7.88 7.18
CA ARG A 269 -36.01 7.73 7.69
C ARG A 269 -36.55 6.32 7.69
N TYR A 270 -36.00 5.46 6.86
CA TYR A 270 -36.43 4.06 6.78
C TYR A 270 -35.52 3.15 7.59
N ASP A 271 -34.51 3.72 8.27
CA ASP A 271 -33.57 3.00 9.14
C ASP A 271 -32.86 1.82 8.44
N LEU A 272 -32.67 1.89 7.13
CA LEU A 272 -32.19 0.75 6.32
C LEU A 272 -31.15 1.15 5.29
N CYS A 273 -30.24 0.21 5.02
CA CYS A 273 -29.39 0.18 3.85
C CYS A 273 -30.02 -0.74 2.80
N TYR A 274 -30.16 -0.24 1.58
CA TYR A 274 -30.78 -0.92 0.46
C TYR A 274 -29.70 -1.25 -0.58
N LEU A 275 -29.56 -2.53 -0.92
CA LEU A 275 -28.50 -3.04 -1.80
C LEU A 275 -29.12 -3.64 -3.08
N PRO A 276 -28.71 -3.19 -4.28
CA PRO A 276 -29.15 -3.77 -5.53
C PRO A 276 -28.47 -5.15 -5.74
N TYR A 277 -29.27 -6.21 -5.89
CA TYR A 277 -28.75 -7.58 -6.11
C TYR A 277 -29.76 -8.50 -6.80
N HIS A 278 -29.37 -9.08 -7.94
CA HIS A 278 -30.17 -10.05 -8.70
C HIS A 278 -31.62 -9.60 -8.94
N GLY A 279 -31.79 -8.37 -9.43
CA GLY A 279 -33.10 -7.79 -9.77
C GLY A 279 -33.91 -7.27 -8.58
N ARG A 280 -33.39 -7.40 -7.35
CA ARG A 280 -34.07 -6.99 -6.11
C ARG A 280 -33.31 -5.90 -5.37
N GLU A 281 -34.06 -5.12 -4.61
CA GLU A 281 -33.51 -4.24 -3.58
C GLU A 281 -33.53 -5.00 -2.24
N VAL A 282 -32.35 -5.32 -1.73
CA VAL A 282 -32.16 -6.08 -0.48
C VAL A 282 -32.05 -5.11 0.69
N GLU A 283 -32.83 -5.35 1.74
CA GLU A 283 -32.89 -4.51 2.94
C GLU A 283 -31.94 -5.02 4.03
N ILE A 284 -31.07 -4.15 4.55
CA ILE A 284 -30.05 -4.47 5.55
C ILE A 284 -30.07 -3.44 6.68
N SER A 285 -30.23 -3.91 7.92
CA SER A 285 -30.28 -3.06 9.12
C SER A 285 -28.90 -2.81 9.76
N THR A 286 -27.90 -3.65 9.49
CA THR A 286 -26.51 -3.50 9.99
C THR A 286 -25.54 -3.47 8.82
N TYR A 287 -24.85 -2.36 8.65
CA TYR A 287 -24.08 -2.07 7.44
C TYR A 287 -22.85 -1.23 7.76
N GLU A 288 -21.98 -1.04 6.78
CA GLU A 288 -20.91 -0.05 6.82
C GLU A 288 -21.33 1.19 6.03
N ILE A 289 -21.09 2.38 6.58
CA ILE A 289 -21.38 3.66 5.94
C ILE A 289 -20.09 4.38 5.58
N LEU A 290 -20.08 5.05 4.42
CA LEU A 290 -18.92 5.82 3.96
C LEU A 290 -18.86 7.16 4.71
N VAL A 291 -17.70 7.44 5.33
CA VAL A 291 -17.43 8.69 6.05
C VAL A 291 -16.17 9.38 5.53
N ILE A 292 -16.10 10.69 5.70
CA ILE A 292 -14.93 11.54 5.38
C ILE A 292 -14.32 12.14 6.65
N PRO A 293 -13.06 12.61 6.66
CA PRO A 293 -12.51 13.31 7.82
C PRO A 293 -13.31 14.56 8.19
N GLU A 294 -13.40 14.87 9.49
CA GLU A 294 -14.19 15.99 9.98
C GLU A 294 -13.77 17.35 9.41
N ASP A 295 -12.48 17.54 9.12
CA ASP A 295 -11.95 18.77 8.51
C ASP A 295 -12.50 19.03 7.10
N ALA A 296 -12.92 17.98 6.38
CA ALA A 296 -13.49 18.09 5.04
C ALA A 296 -14.95 18.56 5.04
N ILE A 297 -15.69 18.37 6.15
CA ILE A 297 -17.12 18.72 6.29
C ILE A 297 -17.30 20.25 6.34
N ARG A 298 -16.35 20.97 6.96
CA ARG A 298 -16.43 22.43 7.15
C ARG A 298 -16.34 23.23 5.85
N GLN A 299 -15.98 22.59 4.73
CA GLN A 299 -15.84 23.23 3.42
C GLN A 299 -17.01 22.93 2.46
N SER A 300 -17.99 22.11 2.86
CA SER A 300 -19.15 21.73 2.03
C SER A 300 -20.49 22.29 2.51
N LEU A 301 -20.53 22.99 3.64
CA LEU A 301 -21.73 23.69 4.10
C LEU A 301 -21.84 25.06 3.40
N PRO A 302 -22.97 25.41 2.76
CA PRO A 302 -23.18 26.77 2.29
C PRO A 302 -23.18 27.71 3.51
N THR A 303 -22.24 28.65 3.54
CA THR A 303 -22.33 29.80 4.45
C THR A 303 -23.53 30.62 4.01
N HIS A 304 -24.68 30.43 4.66
CA HIS A 304 -25.75 31.42 4.56
C HIS A 304 -25.22 32.73 5.16
N PRO A 305 -25.25 33.85 4.43
CA PRO A 305 -24.98 35.13 5.05
C PRO A 305 -26.06 35.38 6.10
N MET A 306 -25.64 35.60 7.35
CA MET A 306 -26.53 36.18 8.36
C MET A 306 -27.01 37.52 7.81
N LEU A 307 -28.29 37.57 7.45
CA LEU A 307 -29.00 38.84 7.30
C LEU A 307 -29.03 39.48 8.69
N CYS A 308 -28.14 40.46 8.90
CA CYS A 308 -28.30 41.44 9.95
C CYS A 308 -29.61 42.18 9.69
N LEU A 309 -30.61 41.93 10.53
CA LEU A 309 -31.78 42.79 10.64
C LEU A 309 -31.31 44.17 11.15
N HIS A 310 -31.67 45.21 10.41
CA HIS A 310 -31.82 46.58 10.91
C HIS A 310 -33.31 46.91 10.87
#